data_AF-A0A9E4UN78-F1
#
_entry.id   AF-A0A9E4UN78-F1
#
_cell.length_a   1.000
_cell.length_b   1.000
_cell.length_c   1.000
_cell.angle_alpha   90.00
_cell.angle_beta   90.00
_cell.angle_gamma   90.00
#
_symmetry.space_group_name_H-M   'P 1'
#
loop_
_entity.id
_entity.type
_entity.pdbx_description
1 polymer ?
#
loop_
_entity_poly.entity_id
_entity_poly.type
_entity_poly.pdbx_seq_one_letter_code
_entity_poly.pdbx_strand_id
1 'polypeptide(L)'
;MTETGNTPASYTRRVYPLDAHELTEEQIAVVFAMTSRRPEPFDEIAQQVSQEKAADFHERWVLGYGHASVAEHAVLHLAVENLSRLACDTLEDNRLASYTEKSSRYQLMPADYYFQPAELDDQPKLAQVYQQACRGLFQGYHQLVDAFMDYLRSQYHQRDRERDNAYNMRLRRIATDSCRAVLPAATMTNVGVTANARVLEHAISKLMSSQLAEERDLGAEL
;
A
#
# COMPACT_ATOMS: atom_id res chain seq x y z
N MET A 1 -50.21 -43.32 -10.05
CA MET A 1 -48.82 -43.59 -9.66
C MET A 1 -47.95 -42.52 -10.31
N THR A 2 -47.45 -41.61 -9.45
CA THR A 2 -46.26 -40.76 -9.60
C THR A 2 -46.01 -40.08 -10.95
N GLU A 3 -46.56 -38.86 -11.10
CA GLU A 3 -45.94 -37.82 -11.91
C GLU A 3 -44.62 -37.41 -11.25
N THR A 4 -43.50 -37.75 -11.88
CA THR A 4 -42.18 -37.23 -11.54
C THR A 4 -42.11 -35.78 -12.02
N GLY A 5 -42.47 -34.85 -11.14
CA GLY A 5 -42.27 -33.41 -11.33
C GLY A 5 -40.79 -33.08 -11.35
N ASN A 6 -40.17 -33.13 -12.53
CA ASN A 6 -38.87 -32.55 -12.78
C ASN A 6 -39.10 -31.09 -13.16
N THR A 7 -39.28 -30.21 -12.16
CA THR A 7 -39.28 -28.77 -12.40
C THR A 7 -37.86 -28.38 -12.83
N PRO A 8 -37.63 -27.87 -14.05
CA PRO A 8 -36.30 -27.42 -14.44
C PRO A 8 -35.88 -26.31 -13.46
N ALA A 9 -34.71 -26.47 -12.83
CA ALA A 9 -34.13 -25.44 -12.00
C ALA A 9 -34.14 -24.13 -12.80
N SER A 10 -34.92 -23.15 -12.33
CA SER A 10 -35.03 -21.84 -12.98
C SER A 10 -33.65 -21.19 -12.97
N TYR A 11 -33.06 -20.95 -14.13
CA TYR A 11 -31.83 -20.16 -14.30
C TYR A 11 -32.10 -18.67 -14.02
N THR A 12 -32.49 -18.37 -12.78
CA THR A 12 -32.75 -17.01 -12.32
C THR A 12 -31.42 -16.30 -12.09
N ARG A 13 -31.30 -15.05 -12.54
CA ARG A 13 -30.13 -14.22 -12.27
C ARG A 13 -29.95 -14.04 -10.76
N ARG A 14 -28.74 -14.27 -10.26
CA ARG A 14 -28.31 -14.01 -8.89
C ARG A 14 -27.13 -13.05 -8.92
N VAL A 15 -27.14 -12.04 -8.03
CA VAL A 15 -26.03 -11.11 -7.82
C VAL A 15 -25.86 -10.97 -6.32
N TYR A 16 -24.74 -11.45 -5.79
CA TYR A 16 -24.45 -11.45 -4.36
C TYR A 16 -22.92 -11.41 -4.14
N PRO A 17 -22.45 -10.81 -3.03
CA PRO A 17 -21.05 -10.92 -2.63
C PRO A 17 -20.76 -12.31 -2.07
N LEU A 18 -19.56 -12.84 -2.31
CA LEU A 18 -18.99 -13.88 -1.45
C LEU A 18 -18.34 -13.16 -0.26
N ASP A 19 -18.71 -13.53 0.96
CA ASP A 19 -18.25 -12.84 2.16
C ASP A 19 -16.79 -13.21 2.49
N ALA A 20 -15.90 -12.22 2.44
CA ALA A 20 -14.49 -12.36 2.82
C ALA A 20 -14.28 -12.53 4.35
N HIS A 21 -15.33 -12.36 5.17
CA HIS A 21 -15.29 -12.69 6.59
C HIS A 21 -15.47 -14.20 6.86
N GLU A 22 -16.03 -14.94 5.91
CA GLU A 22 -16.24 -16.39 5.99
C GLU A 22 -15.20 -17.18 5.19
N LEU A 23 -14.63 -16.56 4.15
CA LEU A 23 -13.66 -17.15 3.24
C LEU A 23 -12.38 -16.32 3.20
N THR A 24 -11.24 -17.00 3.16
CA THR A 24 -9.96 -16.33 2.85
C THR A 24 -9.93 -15.85 1.39
N GLU A 25 -9.10 -14.86 1.11
CA GLU A 25 -8.84 -14.35 -0.25
C GLU A 25 -8.44 -15.47 -1.23
N GLU A 26 -7.64 -16.43 -0.76
CA GLU A 26 -7.26 -17.61 -1.54
C GLU A 26 -8.46 -18.53 -1.83
N GLN A 27 -9.34 -18.77 -0.84
CA GLN A 27 -10.57 -19.53 -1.08
C GLN A 27 -11.49 -18.83 -2.09
N ILE A 28 -11.63 -17.50 -2.02
CA ILE A 28 -12.42 -16.72 -2.99
C ILE A 28 -11.86 -16.91 -4.40
N ALA A 29 -10.55 -16.78 -4.57
CA ALA A 29 -9.89 -16.99 -5.87
C ALA A 29 -10.16 -18.39 -6.44
N VAL A 30 -10.09 -19.43 -5.59
CA VAL A 30 -10.34 -20.82 -5.99
C VAL A 30 -11.81 -21.08 -6.33
N VAL A 31 -12.75 -20.55 -5.53
CA VAL A 31 -14.19 -20.63 -5.82
C VAL A 31 -14.49 -20.02 -7.19
N PHE A 32 -13.94 -18.85 -7.48
CA PHE A 32 -14.11 -18.20 -8.78
C PHE A 32 -13.45 -18.97 -9.92
N ALA A 33 -12.28 -19.58 -9.71
CA ALA A 33 -11.64 -20.40 -10.72
C ALA A 33 -12.44 -21.67 -11.06
N MET A 34 -13.05 -22.32 -10.05
CA MET A 34 -13.76 -23.58 -10.19
C MET A 34 -15.01 -23.49 -11.09
N THR A 35 -15.64 -22.31 -11.22
CA THR A 35 -16.82 -22.11 -12.09
C THR A 35 -16.56 -22.49 -13.54
N SER A 36 -15.32 -22.41 -14.01
CA SER A 36 -14.95 -22.80 -15.38
C SER A 36 -15.12 -24.30 -15.65
N ARG A 37 -15.24 -25.13 -14.61
CA ARG A 37 -15.27 -26.60 -14.67
C ARG A 37 -16.34 -27.25 -13.80
N ARG A 38 -17.17 -26.44 -13.14
CA ARG A 38 -18.21 -26.88 -12.19
C ARG A 38 -19.56 -26.29 -12.58
N PRO A 39 -20.62 -27.10 -12.70
CA PRO A 39 -21.96 -26.59 -13.00
C PRO A 39 -22.65 -25.91 -11.81
N GLU A 40 -22.16 -26.11 -10.59
CA GLU A 40 -22.73 -25.56 -9.35
C GLU A 40 -22.53 -24.03 -9.25
N PRO A 41 -23.45 -23.29 -8.61
CA PRO A 41 -23.28 -21.85 -8.35
C PRO A 41 -22.20 -21.59 -7.30
N PHE A 42 -21.68 -20.36 -7.25
CA PHE A 42 -20.52 -19.99 -6.41
C PHE A 42 -20.69 -20.28 -4.92
N ASP A 43 -21.88 -20.08 -4.35
CA ASP A 43 -22.18 -20.36 -2.94
C ASP A 43 -22.14 -21.85 -2.59
N GLU A 44 -22.54 -22.71 -3.52
CA GLU A 44 -22.42 -24.17 -3.35
C GLU A 44 -20.97 -24.65 -3.54
N ILE A 45 -20.22 -24.03 -4.45
CA ILE A 45 -18.78 -24.29 -4.62
C ILE A 45 -18.04 -23.88 -3.34
N ALA A 46 -18.35 -22.71 -2.77
CA ALA A 46 -17.71 -22.18 -1.56
C ALA A 46 -17.78 -23.14 -0.37
N GLN A 47 -18.91 -23.82 -0.18
CA GLN A 47 -19.08 -24.82 0.89
C GLN A 47 -18.15 -26.04 0.76
N GLN A 48 -17.57 -26.27 -0.43
CA GLN A 48 -16.72 -27.43 -0.73
C GLN A 48 -15.21 -27.12 -0.68
N VAL A 49 -14.84 -25.83 -0.68
CA VAL A 49 -13.45 -25.34 -0.74
C VAL A 49 -12.93 -25.09 0.69
N SER A 50 -12.17 -26.05 1.21
CA SER A 50 -11.36 -25.84 2.41
C SER A 50 -10.08 -25.06 2.08
N GLN A 51 -9.42 -24.48 3.09
CA GLN A 51 -8.13 -23.81 2.91
C GLN A 51 -7.06 -24.72 2.30
N GLU A 52 -6.94 -25.97 2.78
CA GLU A 52 -5.98 -26.95 2.24
C GLU A 52 -6.22 -27.23 0.75
N LYS A 53 -7.48 -27.40 0.34
CA LYS A 53 -7.84 -27.56 -1.07
C LYS A 53 -7.56 -26.30 -1.89
N ALA A 54 -7.65 -25.13 -1.27
CA ALA A 54 -7.40 -23.87 -1.94
C ALA A 54 -5.90 -23.71 -2.23
N ALA A 55 -5.04 -23.99 -1.25
CA ALA A 55 -3.58 -23.98 -1.39
C ALA A 55 -3.09 -24.97 -2.46
N ASP A 56 -3.53 -26.23 -2.41
CA ASP A 56 -3.19 -27.25 -3.41
C ASP A 56 -3.63 -26.85 -4.82
N PHE A 57 -4.80 -26.20 -4.94
CA PHE A 57 -5.30 -25.70 -6.21
C PHE A 57 -4.42 -24.56 -6.72
N HIS A 58 -4.04 -23.63 -5.85
CA HIS A 58 -3.24 -22.46 -6.21
C HIS A 58 -1.85 -22.87 -6.70
N GLU A 59 -1.16 -23.76 -5.98
CA GLU A 59 0.15 -24.30 -6.38
C GLU A 59 0.09 -24.97 -7.76
N ARG A 60 -0.95 -25.78 -7.99
CA ARG A 60 -1.09 -26.52 -9.24
C ARG A 60 -1.50 -25.65 -10.41
N TRP A 61 -2.52 -24.79 -10.25
CA TRP A 61 -3.18 -24.10 -11.36
C TRP A 61 -2.70 -22.68 -11.61
N VAL A 62 -2.33 -21.94 -10.56
CA VAL A 62 -1.82 -20.57 -10.73
C VAL A 62 -0.34 -20.59 -11.08
N LEU A 63 0.48 -21.29 -10.29
CA LEU A 63 1.92 -21.38 -10.55
C LEU A 63 2.24 -22.38 -11.67
N GLY A 64 1.65 -23.59 -11.64
CA GLY A 64 1.98 -24.65 -12.60
C GLY A 64 1.42 -24.48 -14.02
N TYR A 65 0.18 -24.00 -14.17
CA TYR A 65 -0.49 -23.84 -15.48
C TYR A 65 -0.50 -22.40 -16.02
N GLY A 66 0.02 -21.42 -15.27
CA GLY A 66 0.13 -20.03 -15.71
C GLY A 66 -1.19 -19.27 -15.77
N HIS A 67 -2.22 -19.70 -15.04
CA HIS A 67 -3.51 -19.00 -14.93
C HIS A 67 -3.44 -17.84 -13.92
N ALA A 68 -2.49 -16.92 -14.12
CA ALA A 68 -2.19 -15.84 -13.19
C ALA A 68 -3.38 -14.89 -12.91
N SER A 69 -4.37 -14.80 -13.81
CA SER A 69 -5.57 -13.97 -13.59
C SER A 69 -6.44 -14.47 -12.44
N VAL A 70 -6.34 -15.74 -12.03
CA VAL A 70 -7.07 -16.26 -10.86
C VAL A 70 -6.61 -15.55 -9.58
N ALA A 71 -5.31 -15.24 -9.48
CA ALA A 71 -4.74 -14.53 -8.34
C ALA A 71 -5.24 -13.07 -8.22
N GLU A 72 -5.88 -12.51 -9.26
CA GLU A 72 -6.45 -11.16 -9.19
C GLU A 72 -7.67 -11.08 -8.27
N HIS A 73 -8.31 -12.22 -7.98
CA HIS A 73 -9.45 -12.28 -7.07
C HIS A 73 -9.05 -12.24 -5.59
N ALA A 74 -7.79 -12.49 -5.26
CA ALA A 74 -7.28 -12.40 -3.90
C ALA A 74 -6.74 -10.99 -3.65
N VAL A 75 -7.42 -10.18 -2.84
CA VAL A 75 -7.06 -8.79 -2.55
C VAL A 75 -6.48 -8.66 -1.15
N LEU A 76 -5.27 -8.11 -1.03
CA LEU A 76 -4.57 -7.95 0.24
C LEU A 76 -4.47 -6.48 0.62
N HIS A 77 -4.50 -6.22 1.92
CA HIS A 77 -4.31 -4.91 2.53
C HIS A 77 -3.04 -4.94 3.38
N LEU A 78 -2.05 -4.12 3.03
CA LEU A 78 -0.75 -4.07 3.69
C LEU A 78 -0.50 -2.68 4.28
N ALA A 79 0.06 -2.63 5.48
CA ALA A 79 0.58 -1.42 6.08
C ALA A 79 2.11 -1.46 5.99
N VAL A 80 2.69 -0.60 5.17
CA VAL A 80 4.14 -0.52 4.96
C VAL A 80 4.64 0.76 5.61
N GLU A 81 5.50 0.65 6.61
CA GLU A 81 5.92 1.78 7.44
C GLU A 81 7.44 1.94 7.46
N ASN A 82 7.90 3.19 7.61
CA ASN A 82 9.31 3.52 7.80
C ASN A 82 10.23 3.16 6.61
N LEU A 83 9.70 3.17 5.39
CA LEU A 83 10.47 3.14 4.16
C LEU A 83 10.82 4.55 3.69
N SER A 84 11.94 4.70 2.98
CA SER A 84 12.32 5.96 2.33
C SER A 84 11.33 6.34 1.23
N ARG A 85 11.28 7.63 0.89
CA ARG A 85 10.49 8.08 -0.27
C ARG A 85 10.90 7.40 -1.57
N LEU A 86 12.18 7.05 -1.74
CA LEU A 86 12.64 6.34 -2.94
C LEU A 86 12.01 4.95 -3.04
N ALA A 87 12.09 4.16 -1.98
CA ALA A 87 11.49 2.83 -1.96
C ALA A 87 9.95 2.89 -2.08
N CYS A 88 9.33 3.89 -1.44
CA CYS A 88 7.89 4.13 -1.57
C CYS A 88 7.49 4.44 -3.02
N ASP A 89 8.22 5.35 -3.70
CA ASP A 89 7.91 5.71 -5.08
C ASP A 89 8.03 4.48 -6.02
N THR A 90 9.01 3.59 -5.79
CA THR A 90 9.16 2.33 -6.55
C THR A 90 7.99 1.37 -6.32
N LEU A 91 7.52 1.25 -5.08
CA LEU A 91 6.34 0.46 -4.71
C LEU A 91 5.05 1.05 -5.31
N GLU A 92 4.86 2.37 -5.25
CA GLU A 92 3.68 3.08 -5.74
C GLU A 92 3.58 3.14 -7.28
N ASP A 93 4.69 2.93 -7.98
CA ASP A 93 4.71 2.84 -9.45
C ASP A 93 3.96 1.59 -10.00
N ASN A 94 3.48 0.70 -9.12
CA ASN A 94 2.56 -0.39 -9.49
C ASN A 94 1.11 0.13 -9.61
N ARG A 95 0.76 0.65 -10.79
CA ARG A 95 -0.51 1.34 -11.11
C ARG A 95 -1.82 0.57 -10.88
N LEU A 96 -1.77 -0.77 -10.72
CA LEU A 96 -2.96 -1.61 -10.51
C LEU A 96 -3.20 -1.92 -9.02
N ALA A 97 -2.77 -1.01 -8.15
CA ALA A 97 -2.98 -1.03 -6.72
C ALA A 97 -3.55 0.31 -6.24
N SER A 98 -3.99 0.36 -4.99
CA SER A 98 -4.43 1.57 -4.31
C SER A 98 -3.48 1.91 -3.18
N TYR A 99 -3.16 3.19 -3.03
CA TYR A 99 -2.18 3.69 -2.07
C TYR A 99 -2.76 4.81 -1.21
N THR A 100 -2.35 4.88 0.04
CA THR A 100 -2.57 6.02 0.92
C THR A 100 -1.29 6.31 1.69
N GLU A 101 -0.54 7.29 1.19
CA GLU A 101 0.75 7.69 1.74
C GLU A 101 0.63 8.76 2.84
N LYS A 102 1.53 8.72 3.82
CA LYS A 102 1.73 9.79 4.80
C LYS A 102 2.08 11.09 4.09
N SER A 103 1.21 12.08 4.19
CA SER A 103 1.38 13.32 3.45
C SER A 103 2.31 14.34 4.14
N SER A 104 3.44 14.62 3.50
CA SER A 104 4.37 15.71 3.83
C SER A 104 3.74 17.12 3.76
N ARG A 105 2.54 17.25 3.16
CA ARG A 105 1.80 18.51 3.03
C ARG A 105 1.00 18.89 4.28
N TYR A 106 0.73 17.91 5.13
CA TYR A 106 -0.12 18.08 6.31
C TYR A 106 0.63 17.80 7.61
N GLN A 107 1.73 17.04 7.54
CA GLN A 107 2.52 16.66 8.69
C GLN A 107 3.88 17.32 8.63
N LEU A 108 4.32 17.87 9.75
CA LEU A 108 5.70 18.29 9.94
C LEU A 108 6.53 17.04 10.21
N MET A 109 7.52 16.77 9.36
CA MET A 109 8.38 15.60 9.54
C MET A 109 9.32 15.81 10.74
N PRO A 110 9.52 14.79 11.60
CA PRO A 110 10.50 14.85 12.68
C PRO A 110 11.94 15.01 12.14
N ALA A 111 12.83 15.64 12.91
CA ALA A 111 14.17 16.01 12.47
C ALA A 111 15.11 14.82 12.16
N ASP A 112 14.79 13.64 12.68
CA ASP A 112 15.53 12.39 12.52
C ASP A 112 14.77 11.38 11.63
N TYR A 113 13.74 11.82 10.92
CA TYR A 113 12.85 10.95 10.15
C TYR A 113 13.39 10.65 8.74
N TYR A 114 14.58 10.05 8.68
CA TYR A 114 15.22 9.63 7.44
C TYR A 114 15.79 8.21 7.52
N PHE A 115 15.76 7.51 6.39
CA PHE A 115 16.30 6.17 6.22
C PHE A 115 17.84 6.18 6.26
N GLN A 116 18.44 5.18 6.91
CA GLN A 116 19.89 4.98 6.92
C GLN A 116 20.23 3.71 6.11
N PRO A 117 20.95 3.84 4.97
CA PRO A 117 21.34 2.69 4.17
C PRO A 117 22.31 1.77 4.91
N ALA A 118 22.02 0.46 4.90
CA ALA A 118 22.86 -0.57 5.54
C ALA A 118 24.25 -0.68 4.90
N GLU A 119 24.40 -0.23 3.64
CA GLU A 119 25.69 -0.14 2.95
C GLU A 119 26.71 0.76 3.67
N LEU A 120 26.25 1.60 4.61
CA LEU A 120 27.09 2.48 5.41
C LEU A 120 27.51 1.89 6.76
N ASP A 121 27.01 0.72 7.17
CA ASP A 121 27.22 0.16 8.51
C ASP A 121 28.70 -0.08 8.82
N ASP A 122 29.45 -0.58 7.84
CA ASP A 122 30.90 -0.80 7.96
C ASP A 122 31.75 0.44 7.62
N GLN A 123 31.12 1.58 7.34
CA GLN A 123 31.77 2.81 6.88
C GLN A 123 31.43 4.01 7.80
N PRO A 124 31.91 4.03 9.06
CA PRO A 124 31.48 5.00 10.06
C PRO A 124 31.73 6.47 9.66
N LYS A 125 32.80 6.74 8.90
CA LYS A 125 33.09 8.09 8.39
C LYS A 125 32.08 8.53 7.32
N LEU A 126 31.66 7.62 6.44
CA LEU A 126 30.67 7.92 5.40
C LEU A 126 29.26 8.01 6.00
N ALA A 127 28.93 7.12 6.95
CA ALA A 127 27.70 7.19 7.74
C ALA A 127 27.57 8.56 8.42
N GLN A 128 28.65 9.07 9.01
CA GLN A 128 28.65 10.40 9.63
C GLN A 128 28.38 11.52 8.61
N VAL A 129 29.00 11.48 7.43
CA VAL A 129 28.74 12.47 6.36
C VAL A 129 27.27 12.44 5.92
N TYR A 130 26.72 11.25 5.73
CA TYR A 130 25.31 11.06 5.37
C TYR A 130 24.36 11.64 6.43
N GLN A 131 24.56 11.25 7.69
CA GLN A 131 23.75 11.74 8.80
C GLN A 131 23.85 13.26 8.96
N GLN A 132 25.03 13.85 8.78
CA GLN A 132 25.22 15.30 8.82
C GLN A 132 24.45 16.00 7.69
N ALA A 133 24.50 15.46 6.48
CA ALA A 133 23.75 16.00 5.34
C ALA A 133 22.24 15.95 5.60
N CYS A 134 21.70 14.79 5.99
CA CYS A 134 20.29 14.63 6.32
C CYS A 134 19.86 15.57 7.45
N ARG A 135 20.59 15.58 8.57
CA ARG A 135 20.30 16.49 9.70
C ARG A 135 20.34 17.96 9.29
N GLY A 136 21.29 18.36 8.45
CA GLY A 136 21.36 19.73 7.93
C GLY A 136 20.12 20.11 7.11
N LEU A 137 19.64 19.21 6.24
CA LEU A 137 18.42 19.42 5.46
C LEU A 137 17.17 19.48 6.34
N PHE A 138 17.04 18.60 7.35
CA PHE A 138 15.93 18.65 8.30
C PHE A 138 15.97 19.90 9.20
N GLN A 139 17.14 20.32 9.67
CA GLN A 139 17.29 21.58 10.39
C GLN A 139 16.87 22.77 9.54
N GLY A 140 17.32 22.81 8.28
CA GLY A 140 16.89 23.82 7.31
C GLY A 140 15.39 23.79 7.07
N TYR A 141 14.79 22.61 6.92
CA TYR A 141 13.34 22.43 6.79
C TYR A 141 12.57 23.05 7.96
N HIS A 142 12.96 22.75 9.20
CA HIS A 142 12.29 23.32 10.38
C HIS A 142 12.43 24.85 10.45
N GLN A 143 13.65 25.37 10.23
CA GLN A 143 13.89 26.82 10.22
C GLN A 143 13.05 27.53 9.13
N LEU A 144 12.97 26.94 7.94
CA LEU A 144 12.14 27.45 6.85
C LEU A 144 10.66 27.43 7.20
N VAL A 145 10.16 26.35 7.79
CA VAL A 145 8.75 26.26 8.21
C VAL A 145 8.43 27.33 9.25
N ASP A 146 9.28 27.52 10.27
CA ASP A 146 9.04 28.50 11.33
C ASP A 146 9.06 29.93 10.78
N ALA A 147 10.10 30.28 10.01
CA ALA A 147 10.19 31.60 9.38
C ALA A 147 9.02 31.88 8.42
N PHE A 148 8.60 30.85 7.67
CA PHE A 148 7.49 31.00 6.74
C PHE A 148 6.14 31.09 7.46
N MET A 149 5.97 30.41 8.60
CA MET A 149 4.80 30.59 9.46
C MET A 149 4.67 32.03 9.96
N ASP A 150 5.76 32.66 10.38
CA ASP A 150 5.76 34.06 10.83
C ASP A 150 5.42 35.01 9.69
N TYR A 151 5.98 34.79 8.49
CA TYR A 151 5.58 35.52 7.29
C TYR A 151 4.09 35.34 6.98
N LEU A 152 3.57 34.10 6.98
CA LEU A 152 2.17 33.84 6.68
C LEU A 152 1.22 34.51 7.68
N ARG A 153 1.60 34.59 8.96
CA ARG A 153 0.83 35.33 9.99
C ARG A 153 0.80 36.83 9.71
N SER A 154 1.83 37.40 9.09
CA SER A 154 1.85 38.81 8.71
C SER A 154 1.01 39.11 7.46
N GLN A 155 0.82 38.11 6.59
CA GLN A 155 0.09 38.27 5.32
C GLN A 155 -1.40 37.88 5.42
N TYR A 156 -1.72 36.88 6.22
CA TYR A 156 -3.06 36.30 6.29
C TYR A 156 -3.61 36.44 7.69
N HIS A 157 -4.62 37.28 7.88
CA HIS A 157 -5.32 37.38 9.15
C HIS A 157 -6.29 36.20 9.38
N GLN A 158 -6.65 36.01 10.64
CA GLN A 158 -7.69 35.08 11.05
C GLN A 158 -9.04 35.52 10.48
N ARG A 159 -9.77 34.57 9.90
CA ARG A 159 -11.08 34.86 9.27
C ARG A 159 -12.16 35.01 10.34
N ASP A 160 -13.25 35.69 9.99
CA ASP A 160 -14.41 35.75 10.87
C ASP A 160 -14.92 34.34 11.20
N ARG A 161 -15.14 34.07 12.50
CA ARG A 161 -15.50 32.75 13.08
C ARG A 161 -14.46 31.64 12.94
N GLU A 162 -13.24 31.91 12.47
CA GLU A 162 -12.15 30.93 12.48
C GLU A 162 -11.59 30.78 13.88
N ARG A 163 -11.42 29.55 14.38
CA ARG A 163 -10.77 29.28 15.68
C ARG A 163 -9.25 29.33 15.53
N ASP A 164 -8.53 29.69 16.59
CA ASP A 164 -7.06 29.80 16.58
C ASP A 164 -6.35 28.53 16.09
N ASN A 165 -6.85 27.36 16.49
CA ASN A 165 -6.30 26.08 16.01
C ASN A 165 -6.53 25.90 14.49
N ALA A 166 -7.72 26.24 13.99
CA ALA A 166 -8.03 26.15 12.57
C ALA A 166 -7.18 27.13 11.74
N TYR A 167 -6.98 28.35 12.26
CA TYR A 167 -6.08 29.35 11.68
C TYR A 167 -4.63 28.82 11.60
N ASN A 168 -4.08 28.33 12.72
CA ASN A 168 -2.72 27.80 12.76
C ASN A 168 -2.54 26.55 11.87
N MET A 169 -3.50 25.62 11.84
CA MET A 169 -3.47 24.45 10.95
C MET A 169 -3.50 24.86 9.48
N ARG A 170 -4.32 25.85 9.11
CA ARG A 170 -4.38 26.38 7.74
C ARG A 170 -3.04 26.94 7.30
N LEU A 171 -2.40 27.78 8.12
CA LEU A 171 -1.09 28.35 7.81
C LEU A 171 -0.01 27.26 7.78
N ARG A 172 -0.02 26.34 8.75
CA ARG A 172 0.96 25.24 8.82
C ARG A 172 0.91 24.34 7.60
N ARG A 173 -0.29 24.06 7.06
CA ARG A 173 -0.44 23.32 5.80
C ARG A 173 0.25 24.04 4.64
N ILE A 174 0.08 25.36 4.52
CA ILE A 174 0.74 26.15 3.45
C ILE A 174 2.26 26.13 3.63
N ALA A 175 2.72 26.30 4.87
CA ALA A 175 4.14 26.30 5.20
C ALA A 175 4.80 24.95 4.89
N THR A 176 4.23 23.85 5.39
CA THR A 176 4.75 22.49 5.17
C THR A 176 4.71 22.08 3.68
N ASP A 177 3.63 22.37 2.95
CA ASP A 177 3.51 22.07 1.51
C ASP A 177 4.56 22.80 0.66
N SER A 178 5.00 23.99 1.09
CA SER A 178 6.01 24.79 0.39
C SER A 178 7.44 24.42 0.80
N CYS A 179 7.69 24.29 2.11
CA CYS A 179 9.04 24.06 2.64
C CYS A 179 9.53 22.62 2.44
N ARG A 180 8.63 21.65 2.20
CA ARG A 180 9.00 20.24 1.97
C ARG A 180 9.96 20.00 0.81
N ALA A 181 10.13 20.97 -0.09
CA ALA A 181 11.06 20.87 -1.22
C ALA A 181 12.53 20.66 -0.79
N VAL A 182 12.89 21.00 0.45
CA VAL A 182 14.24 20.77 1.00
C VAL A 182 14.41 19.39 1.66
N LEU A 183 13.31 18.64 1.85
CA LEU A 183 13.40 17.31 2.46
C LEU A 183 14.18 16.36 1.54
N PRO A 184 15.13 15.57 2.09
CA PRO A 184 15.89 14.62 1.30
C PRO A 184 15.00 13.48 0.79
N ALA A 185 15.41 12.84 -0.30
CA ALA A 185 14.79 11.60 -0.79
C ALA A 185 14.83 10.45 0.25
N ALA A 186 15.77 10.52 1.19
CA ALA A 186 15.85 9.62 2.35
C ALA A 186 14.74 9.83 3.40
N THR A 187 13.93 10.88 3.29
CA THR A 187 12.82 11.12 4.23
C THR A 187 11.93 9.88 4.25
N MET A 188 11.65 9.36 5.44
CA MET A 188 10.80 8.19 5.58
C MET A 188 9.32 8.55 5.41
N THR A 189 8.52 7.54 5.09
CA THR A 189 7.07 7.65 4.97
C THR A 189 6.40 6.36 5.46
N ASN A 190 5.08 6.35 5.46
CA ASN A 190 4.26 5.14 5.63
C ASN A 190 3.23 5.13 4.50
N VAL A 191 2.92 3.97 3.95
CA VAL A 191 1.93 3.81 2.89
C VAL A 191 1.02 2.62 3.21
N GLY A 192 -0.29 2.86 3.18
CA GLY A 192 -1.29 1.81 3.12
C GLY A 192 -1.44 1.33 1.67
N VAL A 193 -1.38 0.03 1.45
CA VAL A 193 -1.44 -0.60 0.12
C VAL A 193 -2.66 -1.51 0.06
N THR A 194 -3.40 -1.46 -1.04
CA THR A 194 -4.40 -2.46 -1.40
C THR A 194 -4.13 -2.95 -2.81
N ALA A 195 -3.86 -4.23 -2.97
CA ALA A 195 -3.48 -4.82 -4.26
C ALA A 195 -3.91 -6.28 -4.31
N ASN A 196 -4.19 -6.80 -5.51
CA ASN A 196 -4.41 -8.22 -5.67
C ASN A 196 -3.08 -9.00 -5.71
N ALA A 197 -3.14 -10.31 -5.47
CA ALA A 197 -1.96 -11.16 -5.36
C ALA A 197 -1.11 -11.16 -6.66
N ARG A 198 -1.72 -11.01 -7.84
CA ARG A 198 -0.98 -10.89 -9.11
C ARG A 198 -0.18 -9.59 -9.20
N VAL A 199 -0.76 -8.48 -8.74
CA VAL A 199 -0.08 -7.18 -8.71
C VAL A 199 1.03 -7.18 -7.66
N LEU A 200 0.81 -7.83 -6.51
CA LEU A 200 1.84 -7.97 -5.48
C LEU A 200 3.00 -8.84 -5.94
N GLU A 201 2.75 -9.96 -6.63
CA GLU A 201 3.82 -10.76 -7.25
C GLU A 201 4.69 -9.89 -8.17
N HIS A 202 4.06 -9.08 -9.03
CA HIS A 202 4.79 -8.16 -9.89
C HIS A 202 5.59 -7.12 -9.09
N ALA A 203 4.99 -6.54 -8.06
CA ALA A 203 5.63 -5.54 -7.21
C ALA A 203 6.86 -6.13 -6.47
N ILE A 204 6.72 -7.33 -5.89
CA ILE A 204 7.79 -8.08 -5.23
C ILE A 204 8.90 -8.39 -6.23
N SER A 205 8.56 -8.94 -7.40
CA SER A 205 9.53 -9.23 -8.47
C SER A 205 10.31 -7.98 -8.90
N LYS A 206 9.64 -6.83 -9.00
CA LYS A 206 10.27 -5.54 -9.33
C LYS A 206 11.21 -5.06 -8.21
N LEU A 207 10.76 -5.08 -6.97
CA LEU A 207 11.52 -4.66 -5.78
C LEU A 207 12.77 -5.53 -5.57
N MET A 208 12.62 -6.85 -5.64
CA MET A 208 13.71 -7.82 -5.54
C MET A 208 14.75 -7.69 -6.65
N SER A 209 14.38 -7.11 -7.79
CA SER A 209 15.27 -6.85 -8.93
C SER A 209 15.99 -5.49 -8.83
N SER A 210 15.74 -4.70 -7.79
CA SER A 210 16.32 -3.37 -7.63
C SER A 210 17.83 -3.40 -7.34
N GLN A 211 18.50 -2.30 -7.69
CA GLN A 211 19.89 -2.04 -7.30
C GLN A 211 20.00 -1.50 -5.86
N LEU A 212 18.94 -0.95 -5.29
CA LEU A 212 18.92 -0.43 -3.92
C LEU A 212 18.67 -1.57 -2.92
N ALA A 213 19.46 -1.63 -1.83
CA ALA A 213 19.27 -2.66 -0.80
C ALA A 213 17.90 -2.56 -0.13
N GLU A 214 17.49 -1.35 0.26
CA GLU A 214 16.19 -1.10 0.89
C GLU A 214 15.01 -1.63 0.06
N GLU A 215 15.04 -1.45 -1.26
CA GLU A 215 13.98 -1.95 -2.13
C GLU A 215 13.95 -3.47 -2.20
N ARG A 216 15.13 -4.13 -2.21
CA ARG A 216 15.20 -5.59 -2.15
C ARG A 216 14.74 -6.13 -0.80
N ASP A 217 15.11 -5.47 0.29
CA ASP A 217 14.68 -5.85 1.64
C ASP A 217 13.16 -5.72 1.77
N LEU A 218 12.59 -4.60 1.31
CA LEU A 218 11.14 -4.41 1.21
C LEU A 218 10.47 -5.51 0.36
N GLY A 219 11.06 -5.86 -0.78
CA GLY A 219 10.55 -6.95 -1.62
C GLY A 219 10.57 -8.32 -0.93
N ALA A 220 11.51 -8.57 -0.01
CA ALA A 220 11.59 -9.83 0.73
C ALA A 220 10.64 -9.89 1.94
N GLU A 221 10.24 -8.73 2.48
CA GLU A 221 9.31 -8.60 3.59
C GLU A 221 7.83 -8.64 3.17
N LEU A 222 7.54 -8.30 1.90
CA LEU A 222 6.21 -8.37 1.27
C LEU A 222 5.83 -9.80 0.85
#